data_AF-A0A7S2Z3F7-F1
#
_entry.id   AF-A0A7S2Z3F7-F1
#
_cell.length_a   1.000
_cell.length_b   1.000
_cell.length_c   1.000
_cell.angle_alpha   90.00
_cell.angle_beta   90.00
_cell.angle_gamma   90.00
#
_symmetry.space_group_name_H-M   'P 1'
#
loop_
_entity.id
_entity.type
_entity.pdbx_description
1 polymer ?
#
loop_
_entity_poly.entity_id
_entity_poly.type
_entity_poly.pdbx_seq_one_letter_code
_entity_poly.pdbx_strand_id
1 'polypeptide(L)'
;SNTLESLKEVSSEAVAPIFRSMLEMLEESIVHIQEENFTKRGGSESGDTVSIYLSDLLMKISHCRAEYLSKFKTESSNRSIANEMVNSLITKLAGRVLEVYVEFARKIRPEDGPGRTCLANDMKQIEGAIGKALCPLESIGKPYEEFKAFREGLPLASP
;
A
#
# COMPACT_ATOMS: atom_id res chain seq x y z
N SER A 1 19.99 31.38 6.52
CA SER A 1 18.91 30.42 6.18
C SER A 1 19.38 28.98 5.95
N ASN A 2 20.65 28.69 5.65
CA ASN A 2 21.03 27.36 5.13
C ASN A 2 21.13 26.22 6.16
N THR A 3 21.28 26.49 7.46
CA THR A 3 21.54 25.44 8.46
C THR A 3 20.34 24.53 8.72
N LEU A 4 19.12 25.06 8.59
CA LEU A 4 17.89 24.29 8.82
C LEU A 4 17.58 23.35 7.64
N GLU A 5 17.85 23.82 6.41
CA GLU A 5 17.73 23.02 5.19
C GLU A 5 18.75 21.88 5.19
N SER A 6 20.02 22.15 5.50
CA SER A 6 21.04 21.11 5.63
C SER A 6 20.71 20.08 6.71
N LEU A 7 20.15 20.51 7.85
CA LEU A 7 19.72 19.57 8.89
C LEU A 7 18.57 18.66 8.41
N LYS A 8 17.63 19.20 7.63
CA LYS A 8 16.53 18.44 7.05
C LYS A 8 17.04 17.40 6.04
N GLU A 9 18.00 17.78 5.19
CA GLU A 9 18.63 16.87 4.23
C GLU A 9 19.36 15.72 4.94
N VAL A 10 20.23 16.03 5.91
CA VAL A 10 20.97 15.01 6.68
C VAL A 10 20.01 14.08 7.43
N SER A 11 18.93 14.62 8.00
CA SER A 11 17.91 13.81 8.68
C SER A 11 17.15 12.90 7.70
N SER A 12 16.84 13.39 6.50
CA SER A 12 16.21 12.60 5.44
C SER A 12 17.11 11.47 4.96
N GLU A 13 18.41 11.75 4.79
CA GLU A 13 19.40 10.75 4.38
C GLU A 13 19.57 9.65 5.43
N ALA A 14 19.55 10.01 6.72
CA ALA A 14 19.65 9.07 7.82
C ALA A 14 18.46 8.08 7.89
N VAL A 15 17.24 8.51 7.54
CA VAL A 15 16.04 7.65 7.56
C VAL A 15 15.76 6.94 6.24
N ALA A 16 16.36 7.40 5.13
CA ALA A 16 16.12 6.85 3.79
C ALA A 16 16.32 5.33 3.68
N PRO A 17 17.31 4.68 4.32
CA PRO A 17 17.48 3.22 4.27
C PRO A 17 16.28 2.44 4.83
N ILE A 18 15.62 2.97 5.87
CA ILE A 18 14.45 2.31 6.48
C ILE A 18 13.30 2.31 5.48
N PHE A 19 12.99 3.46 4.89
CA PHE A 19 11.93 3.58 3.89
C PHE A 19 12.21 2.79 2.61
N ARG A 20 13.47 2.72 2.18
CA ARG A 20 13.89 1.87 1.05
C ARG A 20 13.66 0.39 1.34
N SER A 21 14.09 -0.09 2.51
CA SER A 21 13.87 -1.49 2.91
C SER A 21 12.39 -1.83 3.06
N MET A 22 11.57 -0.91 3.61
CA MET A 22 10.12 -1.08 3.66
C MET A 22 9.52 -1.17 2.24
N LEU A 23 9.96 -0.31 1.32
CA LEU A 23 9.47 -0.33 -0.05
C LEU A 23 9.84 -1.64 -0.75
N GLU A 24 11.10 -2.05 -0.69
CA GLU A 24 11.59 -3.30 -1.30
C GLU A 24 10.80 -4.51 -0.80
N MET A 25 10.57 -4.61 0.51
CA MET A 25 9.80 -5.69 1.13
C MET A 25 8.34 -5.74 0.64
N LEU A 26 7.70 -4.57 0.50
CA LEU A 26 6.31 -4.47 0.05
C LEU A 26 6.19 -4.75 -1.46
N GLU A 27 7.11 -4.23 -2.27
CA GLU A 27 7.16 -4.49 -3.71
C GLU A 27 7.44 -5.98 -4.00
N GLU A 28 8.35 -6.61 -3.25
CA GLU A 28 8.64 -8.05 -3.36
C GLU A 28 7.39 -8.89 -3.10
N SER A 29 6.60 -8.55 -2.06
CA SER A 29 5.30 -9.21 -1.84
C SER A 29 4.38 -9.09 -3.04
N ILE A 30 4.27 -7.91 -3.66
CA ILE A 30 3.40 -7.71 -4.83
C ILE A 30 3.90 -8.51 -6.03
N VAL A 31 5.21 -8.62 -6.23
CA VAL A 31 5.78 -9.47 -7.29
C VAL A 31 5.38 -10.92 -7.09
N HIS A 32 5.35 -11.43 -5.85
CA HIS A 32 4.89 -12.79 -5.59
C HIS A 32 3.38 -12.98 -5.80
N ILE A 33 2.55 -11.94 -5.64
CA ILE A 33 1.12 -12.00 -6.03
C ILE A 33 0.98 -12.28 -7.54
N GLN A 34 1.99 -12.02 -8.38
CA GLN A 34 1.97 -12.36 -9.81
C GLN A 34 1.86 -13.85 -10.12
N GLU A 35 2.20 -14.71 -9.16
CA GLU A 35 2.06 -16.16 -9.30
C GLU A 35 0.62 -16.62 -8.99
N GLU A 36 -0.25 -15.73 -8.52
CA GLU A 36 -1.63 -16.08 -8.22
C GLU A 36 -2.51 -16.25 -9.46
N ASN A 37 -3.29 -17.33 -9.42
CA ASN A 37 -4.31 -17.61 -10.42
C ASN A 37 -5.71 -17.23 -9.89
N PHE A 38 -6.13 -16.00 -10.18
CA PHE A 38 -7.42 -15.45 -9.75
C PHE A 38 -8.62 -16.20 -10.33
N THR A 39 -8.51 -16.74 -11.55
CA THR A 39 -9.56 -17.55 -12.18
C THR A 39 -9.79 -18.87 -11.45
N LYS A 40 -8.73 -19.50 -10.93
CA LYS A 40 -8.84 -20.71 -10.09
C LYS A 40 -9.48 -20.41 -8.74
N ARG A 41 -9.18 -19.25 -8.14
CA ARG A 41 -9.73 -18.83 -6.84
C ARG A 41 -11.21 -18.48 -6.93
N GLY A 42 -11.60 -17.72 -7.95
CA GLY A 42 -12.99 -17.33 -8.17
C GLY A 42 -13.94 -18.50 -8.43
N GLY A 43 -13.46 -19.61 -8.99
CA GLY A 43 -14.24 -20.83 -9.23
C GLY A 43 -14.36 -21.80 -8.04
N SER A 44 -13.76 -21.49 -6.90
CA SER A 44 -13.76 -22.36 -5.71
C SER A 44 -14.77 -21.88 -4.65
N GLU A 45 -15.31 -22.80 -3.83
CA GLU A 45 -16.08 -22.44 -2.61
C GLU A 45 -15.27 -21.57 -1.63
N SER A 46 -13.97 -21.46 -1.85
CA SER A 46 -12.99 -20.66 -1.10
C SER A 46 -12.79 -19.25 -1.68
N GLY A 47 -13.67 -18.76 -2.57
CA GLY A 47 -13.58 -17.43 -3.19
C GLY A 47 -13.49 -16.25 -2.21
N ASP A 48 -13.94 -16.44 -0.97
CA ASP A 48 -13.85 -15.45 0.13
C ASP A 48 -12.53 -15.49 0.90
N THR A 49 -11.72 -16.54 0.74
CA THR A 49 -10.46 -16.69 1.48
C THR A 49 -9.41 -15.78 0.88
N VAL A 50 -8.85 -14.88 1.69
CA VAL A 50 -7.72 -14.00 1.32
C VAL A 50 -6.58 -14.86 0.78
N SER A 51 -6.04 -14.47 -0.37
CA SER A 51 -4.81 -15.04 -0.91
C SER A 51 -3.69 -15.09 0.13
N ILE A 52 -2.87 -16.13 0.12
CA ILE A 52 -1.69 -16.23 1.01
C ILE A 52 -0.72 -15.07 0.72
N TYR A 53 -0.62 -14.65 -0.53
CA TYR A 53 0.26 -13.57 -0.97
C TYR A 53 -0.28 -12.19 -0.59
N LEU A 54 -1.61 -11.99 -0.68
CA LEU A 54 -2.25 -10.80 -0.15
C LEU A 54 -2.11 -10.75 1.39
N SER A 55 -2.30 -11.87 2.07
CA SER A 55 -2.13 -11.95 3.53
C SER A 55 -0.71 -11.53 3.95
N ASP A 56 0.32 -12.00 3.24
CA ASP A 56 1.71 -11.57 3.45
C ASP A 56 1.89 -10.05 3.26
N LEU A 57 1.34 -9.47 2.19
CA LEU A 57 1.39 -8.02 1.96
C LEU A 57 0.71 -7.24 3.10
N LEU A 58 -0.50 -7.64 3.50
CA LEU A 58 -1.25 -6.97 4.58
C LEU A 58 -0.50 -7.08 5.92
N MET A 59 0.10 -8.24 6.21
CA MET A 59 0.94 -8.43 7.39
C MET A 59 2.17 -7.52 7.37
N LYS A 60 2.87 -7.43 6.23
CA LYS A 60 4.04 -6.56 6.07
C LYS A 60 3.70 -5.07 6.17
N ILE A 61 2.54 -4.64 5.65
CA ILE A 61 2.02 -3.27 5.85
C ILE A 61 1.78 -3.00 7.35
N SER A 62 1.17 -3.93 8.07
CA SER A 62 0.96 -3.81 9.52
C SER A 62 2.28 -3.79 10.29
N HIS A 63 3.22 -4.66 9.92
CA HIS A 63 4.57 -4.74 10.50
C HIS A 63 5.33 -3.42 10.32
N CYS A 64 5.22 -2.79 9.14
CA CYS A 64 5.78 -1.49 8.87
C CYS A 64 5.36 -0.44 9.91
N ARG A 65 4.07 -0.41 10.28
CA ARG A 65 3.57 0.46 11.35
C ARG A 65 4.14 0.09 12.71
N ALA A 66 4.06 -1.18 13.08
CA ALA A 66 4.42 -1.64 14.42
C ALA A 66 5.91 -1.45 14.73
N GLU A 67 6.80 -1.80 13.80
CA GLU A 67 8.25 -1.84 14.05
C GLU A 67 8.99 -0.56 13.67
N TYR A 68 8.57 0.08 12.58
CA TYR A 68 9.26 1.27 12.06
C TYR A 68 8.50 2.54 12.39
N LEU A 69 7.22 2.62 12.02
CA LEU A 69 6.50 3.90 12.09
C LEU A 69 6.05 4.28 13.51
N SER A 70 5.94 3.31 14.42
CA SER A 70 5.66 3.55 15.85
C SER A 70 6.71 4.43 16.54
N LYS A 71 7.93 4.45 16.00
CA LYS A 71 9.04 5.29 16.50
C LYS A 71 8.87 6.76 16.14
N PHE A 72 7.96 7.08 15.21
CA PHE A 72 7.65 8.46 14.81
C PHE A 72 6.32 8.89 15.42
N LYS A 73 6.28 10.11 15.99
CA LYS A 73 5.07 10.69 16.58
C LYS A 73 4.18 11.32 15.50
N THR A 74 3.71 10.51 14.55
CA THR A 74 2.96 10.97 13.38
C THR A 74 1.58 11.55 13.71
N GLU A 75 1.03 11.26 14.91
CA GLU A 75 -0.31 11.67 15.35
C GLU A 75 -0.34 12.92 16.24
N SER A 76 0.82 13.49 16.61
CA SER A 76 0.85 14.65 17.49
C SER A 76 0.40 15.91 16.74
N SER A 77 -0.59 16.61 17.30
CA SER A 77 -1.10 17.93 16.87
C SER A 77 -0.06 19.05 16.82
N ASN A 78 1.17 18.78 17.24
CA ASN A 78 2.32 19.65 17.00
C ASN A 78 2.90 19.39 15.61
N ARG A 79 2.66 20.33 14.68
CA ARG A 79 3.33 20.43 13.37
C ARG A 79 4.83 20.66 13.53
N SER A 80 5.56 19.58 13.80
CA SER A 80 7.01 19.56 13.74
C SER A 80 7.45 19.27 12.31
N ILE A 81 8.47 19.99 11.81
CA ILE A 81 9.07 19.77 10.49
C ILE A 81 9.51 18.31 10.29
N ALA A 82 9.96 17.65 11.37
CA ALA A 82 10.33 16.23 11.34
C ALA A 82 9.13 15.32 11.07
N ASN A 83 7.96 15.63 11.64
CA ASN A 83 6.72 14.88 11.38
C ASN A 83 6.24 15.09 9.94
N GLU A 84 6.34 16.31 9.41
CA GLU A 84 5.98 16.59 8.02
C GLU A 84 6.88 15.84 7.03
N MET A 85 8.19 15.78 7.29
CA MET A 85 9.14 15.02 6.48
C MET A 85 8.83 13.53 6.50
N VAL A 86 8.63 12.95 7.67
CA VAL A 86 8.31 11.52 7.84
C VAL A 86 6.96 11.19 7.19
N ASN A 87 5.93 12.02 7.40
CA ASN A 87 4.63 11.83 6.77
C ASN A 87 4.76 11.89 5.24
N SER A 88 5.54 12.82 4.69
CA SER A 88 5.80 12.86 3.25
C SER A 88 6.46 11.58 2.72
N LEU A 89 7.40 10.99 3.47
CA LEU A 89 8.03 9.72 3.10
C LEU A 89 7.04 8.55 3.17
N ILE A 90 6.19 8.50 4.20
CA ILE A 90 5.14 7.48 4.33
C ILE A 90 4.12 7.60 3.19
N THR A 91 3.70 8.82 2.84
CA THR A 91 2.80 9.08 1.72
C THR A 91 3.41 8.64 0.39
N LYS A 92 4.70 8.91 0.15
CA LYS A 92 5.42 8.43 -1.05
C LYS A 92 5.52 6.90 -1.10
N LEU A 93 5.82 6.28 0.03
CA LEU A 93 5.84 4.81 0.17
C LEU A 93 4.48 4.21 -0.20
N ALA A 94 3.41 4.72 0.41
CA ALA A 94 2.04 4.26 0.14
C ALA A 94 1.64 4.46 -1.33
N GLY A 95 1.95 5.63 -1.90
CA GLY A 95 1.70 5.92 -3.31
C GLY A 95 2.40 4.93 -4.23
N ARG A 96 3.67 4.62 -3.97
CA ARG A 96 4.42 3.67 -4.77
C ARG A 96 3.86 2.25 -4.69
N VAL A 97 3.46 1.80 -3.50
CA VAL A 97 2.81 0.50 -3.30
C VAL A 97 1.52 0.41 -4.13
N LEU A 98 0.71 1.47 -4.13
CA LEU A 98 -0.52 1.51 -4.95
C LEU A 98 -0.21 1.47 -6.45
N GLU A 99 0.76 2.24 -6.93
CA GLU A 99 1.17 2.23 -8.34
C GLU A 99 1.58 0.83 -8.80
N VAL A 100 2.48 0.18 -8.05
CA VAL A 100 2.98 -1.16 -8.37
C VAL A 100 1.83 -2.18 -8.37
N TYR A 101 0.92 -2.07 -7.40
CA TYR A 101 -0.25 -2.95 -7.35
C TYR A 101 -1.22 -2.71 -8.51
N VAL A 102 -1.47 -1.46 -8.92
CA VAL A 102 -2.33 -1.16 -10.07
C VAL A 102 -1.74 -1.72 -11.36
N GLU A 103 -0.44 -1.56 -11.58
CA GLU A 103 0.24 -2.13 -12.74
C GLU A 103 0.14 -3.66 -12.76
N PHE A 104 0.30 -4.28 -11.59
CA PHE A 104 0.04 -5.71 -11.41
C PHE A 104 -1.41 -6.07 -11.78
N ALA A 105 -2.39 -5.41 -11.17
CA ALA A 105 -3.81 -5.69 -11.36
C ALA A 105 -4.26 -5.50 -12.81
N ARG A 106 -3.68 -4.52 -13.53
CA ARG A 106 -3.89 -4.31 -14.96
C ARG A 106 -3.41 -5.50 -15.79
N LYS A 107 -2.25 -6.06 -15.45
CA LYS A 107 -1.62 -7.19 -16.17
C LYS A 107 -2.39 -8.50 -15.99
N ILE A 108 -2.89 -8.76 -14.79
CA ILE A 108 -3.52 -10.03 -14.41
C ILE A 108 -5.04 -10.03 -14.42
N ARG A 109 -5.66 -8.90 -14.77
CA ARG A 109 -7.10 -8.68 -14.71
C ARG A 109 -7.88 -9.91 -15.23
N PRO A 110 -8.64 -10.61 -14.38
CA PRO A 110 -9.35 -11.82 -14.80
C PRO A 110 -10.45 -11.48 -15.81
N GLU A 111 -10.69 -12.41 -16.74
CA GLU A 111 -11.77 -12.28 -17.73
C GLU A 111 -13.12 -12.74 -17.15
N ASP A 112 -13.09 -13.64 -16.16
CA ASP A 112 -14.27 -14.18 -15.50
C ASP A 112 -14.77 -13.28 -14.35
N GLY A 113 -16.09 -13.26 -14.16
CA GLY A 113 -16.74 -12.44 -13.12
C GLY A 113 -16.23 -12.73 -11.70
N PRO A 114 -16.18 -14.00 -11.26
CA PRO A 114 -15.70 -14.35 -9.92
C PRO A 114 -14.26 -13.90 -9.64
N GLY A 115 -13.32 -14.13 -10.57
CA GLY A 115 -11.94 -13.67 -10.43
C GLY A 115 -11.84 -12.14 -10.32
N ARG A 116 -12.66 -11.40 -11.07
CA ARG A 116 -12.73 -9.93 -10.97
C ARG A 116 -13.26 -9.46 -9.61
N THR A 117 -14.21 -10.19 -9.01
CA THR A 117 -14.70 -9.90 -7.65
C THR A 117 -13.61 -10.15 -6.60
N CYS A 118 -12.86 -11.25 -6.72
CA CYS A 118 -11.70 -11.49 -5.84
C CYS A 118 -10.68 -10.35 -5.92
N LEU A 119 -10.35 -9.89 -7.13
CA LEU A 119 -9.44 -8.76 -7.32
C LEU A 119 -9.98 -7.47 -6.67
N ALA A 120 -11.28 -7.18 -6.78
CA ALA A 120 -11.91 -6.02 -6.15
C ALA A 120 -11.86 -6.09 -4.61
N ASN A 121 -12.06 -7.28 -4.04
CA ASN A 121 -11.95 -7.53 -2.60
C ASN A 121 -10.51 -7.36 -2.10
N ASP A 122 -9.54 -7.87 -2.85
CA ASP A 122 -8.12 -7.74 -2.53
C ASP A 122 -7.70 -6.27 -2.52
N MET A 123 -8.13 -5.49 -3.53
CA MET A 123 -7.92 -4.04 -3.58
C MET A 123 -8.52 -3.31 -2.36
N LYS A 124 -9.75 -3.68 -1.96
CA LYS A 124 -10.39 -3.09 -0.77
C LYS A 124 -9.60 -3.36 0.51
N GLN A 125 -9.01 -4.54 0.65
CA GLN A 125 -8.20 -4.89 1.81
C GLN A 125 -6.89 -4.10 1.85
N ILE A 126 -6.22 -3.92 0.71
CA ILE A 126 -5.01 -3.09 0.60
C ILE A 126 -5.32 -1.65 0.98
N GLU A 127 -6.40 -1.08 0.45
CA GLU A 127 -6.88 0.27 0.79
C GLU A 127 -7.09 0.41 2.31
N GLY A 128 -7.79 -0.53 2.93
CA GLY A 128 -8.00 -0.54 4.38
C GLY A 128 -6.70 -0.66 5.19
N ALA A 129 -5.76 -1.51 4.75
CA ALA A 129 -4.48 -1.67 5.43
C ALA A 129 -3.61 -0.42 5.33
N ILE A 130 -3.54 0.21 4.16
CA ILE A 130 -2.81 1.47 3.97
C ILE A 130 -3.42 2.59 4.81
N GLY A 131 -4.75 2.75 4.77
CA GLY A 131 -5.44 3.78 5.54
C GLY A 131 -5.25 3.63 7.05
N LYS A 132 -5.18 2.38 7.54
CA LYS A 132 -4.97 2.08 8.96
C LYS A 132 -3.50 2.18 9.38
N ALA A 133 -2.58 1.69 8.55
CA ALA A 133 -1.20 1.46 8.95
C ALA A 133 -0.21 2.50 8.40
N LEU A 134 -0.49 3.20 7.31
CA LEU A 134 0.48 4.12 6.69
C LEU A 134 0.03 5.57 6.81
N CYS A 135 -1.01 5.97 6.09
CA CYS A 135 -1.46 7.36 6.06
C CYS A 135 -2.91 7.47 5.61
N PRO A 136 -3.59 8.60 5.88
CA PRO A 136 -4.89 8.89 5.27
C PRO A 136 -4.81 8.78 3.75
N LEU A 137 -5.76 8.08 3.12
CA LEU A 137 -5.70 7.73 1.71
C LEU A 137 -5.72 8.97 0.81
N GLU A 138 -6.48 9.99 1.22
CA GLU A 138 -6.61 11.27 0.52
C GLU A 138 -5.29 12.04 0.48
N SER A 139 -4.38 11.79 1.43
CA SER A 139 -3.06 12.42 1.45
C SER A 139 -2.11 11.89 0.36
N ILE A 140 -2.41 10.71 -0.21
CA ILE A 140 -1.60 10.05 -1.24
C ILE A 140 -1.73 10.77 -2.58
N GLY A 141 -2.90 11.35 -2.88
CA GLY A 141 -3.16 12.08 -4.11
C GLY A 141 -3.29 11.15 -5.32
N LYS A 142 -2.64 11.51 -6.44
CA LYS A 142 -2.83 10.88 -7.75
C LYS A 142 -2.74 9.35 -7.76
N PRO A 143 -1.77 8.69 -7.10
CA PRO A 143 -1.71 7.22 -7.06
C PRO A 143 -2.97 6.58 -6.48
N TYR A 144 -3.56 7.18 -5.45
CA TYR A 144 -4.79 6.68 -4.85
C TYR A 144 -6.01 6.91 -5.76
N GLU A 145 -6.10 8.06 -6.42
CA GLU A 145 -7.17 8.31 -7.39
C GLU A 145 -7.13 7.31 -8.56
N GLU A 146 -5.94 6.99 -9.07
CA GLU A 146 -5.78 5.97 -10.12
C GLU A 146 -6.16 4.56 -9.64
N PHE A 147 -5.74 4.20 -8.42
CA PHE A 147 -6.12 2.94 -7.78
C PHE A 147 -7.63 2.82 -7.62
N LYS A 148 -8.27 3.87 -7.10
CA LYS A 148 -9.71 3.94 -6.89
C LYS A 148 -10.47 3.83 -8.21
N ALA A 149 -10.07 4.59 -9.22
CA ALA A 149 -10.68 4.52 -10.55
C ALA A 149 -10.57 3.13 -11.19
N PHE A 150 -9.43 2.45 -11.02
CA PHE A 150 -9.28 1.06 -11.50
C PHE A 150 -10.23 0.11 -10.77
N ARG A 151 -10.33 0.23 -9.43
CA ARG A 151 -11.23 -0.59 -8.60
C ARG A 151 -12.70 -0.37 -8.95
N GLU A 152 -13.12 0.86 -9.21
CA GLU A 152 -14.49 1.19 -9.62
C GLU A 152 -14.88 0.54 -10.96
N GLY A 153 -13.90 0.18 -11.80
CA GLY A 153 -14.11 -0.60 -13.03
C GLY A 153 -14.28 -2.13 -12.80
N LEU A 154 -14.15 -2.61 -11.57
CA LEU A 154 -14.35 -4.00 -11.18
C LEU A 154 -15.78 -4.19 -10.61
N PRO A 155 -16.36 -5.39 -10.72
CA PRO A 155 -17.67 -5.67 -10.14
C PRO A 155 -17.64 -5.42 -8.63
N LEU A 156 -18.71 -4.81 -8.13
CA LEU A 156 -18.94 -4.70 -6.69
C LEU A 156 -19.14 -6.11 -6.13
N ALA A 157 -18.46 -6.43 -5.03
CA ALA A 157 -18.82 -7.60 -4.26
C ALA A 157 -20.28 -7.45 -3.80
N SER A 158 -21.12 -8.43 -4.12
CA SER A 158 -22.47 -8.49 -3.57
C SER A 158 -22.38 -8.48 -2.03
N PRO A 159 -23.19 -7.67 -1.34
CA PRO A 159 -23.23 -7.63 0.12
C PRO A 159 -23.69 -8.95 0.73
#